data_AF-A0A8X6HYR1-F1
#
_entry.id   AF-A0A8X6HYR1-F1
#
_cell.length_a   1.000
_cell.length_b   1.000
_cell.length_c   1.000
_cell.angle_alpha   90.00
_cell.angle_beta   90.00
_cell.angle_gamma   90.00
#
_symmetry.space_group_name_H-M   'P 1'
#
loop_
_entity.id
_entity.type
_entity.pdbx_description
1 polymer ?
#
loop_
_entity_poly.entity_id
_entity_poly.type
_entity_poly.pdbx_seq_one_letter_code
_entity_poly.pdbx_strand_id
1 'polypeptide(L)'
;MEQQITELLRQNEELIRALQNRDHSSSHKVTVQFKKFDKENENFDSFIERFQTYLDVQNMPIANWANFFVSSLSAKLYKLLKSLLAPDIPSDHTLDKLKYALRKHLAPKPMIIPSRHKFLNRKQNEDSLLSSELQQ
;
A
#
# COMPACT_ATOMS: atom_id res chain seq x y z
N MET A 1 -11.61 -64.08 -8.68
CA MET A 1 -10.48 -63.15 -8.84
C MET A 1 -10.88 -61.95 -9.69
N GLU A 2 -11.43 -62.15 -10.89
CA GLU A 2 -11.85 -61.05 -11.79
C GLU A 2 -12.97 -60.15 -11.24
N GLN A 3 -13.90 -60.70 -10.44
CA GLN A 3 -14.93 -59.90 -9.80
C GLN A 3 -14.37 -58.91 -8.76
N GLN A 4 -13.32 -59.29 -8.04
CA GLN A 4 -12.68 -58.40 -7.07
C GLN A 4 -11.91 -57.27 -7.76
N ILE A 5 -11.31 -57.56 -8.92
CA ILE A 5 -10.63 -56.55 -9.74
C ILE A 5 -11.64 -55.53 -10.28
N THR A 6 -12.81 -56.00 -10.74
CA THR A 6 -13.87 -55.12 -11.26
C THR A 6 -14.43 -54.22 -10.17
N GLU A 7 -14.64 -54.75 -8.96
CA GLU A 7 -15.12 -53.96 -7.83
C GLU A 7 -14.09 -52.90 -7.40
N LEU A 8 -12.79 -53.25 -7.38
CA LEU A 8 -11.73 -52.31 -7.04
C LEU A 8 -11.62 -51.16 -8.06
N LEU A 9 -11.78 -51.47 -9.35
CA LEU A 9 -11.80 -50.46 -10.41
C LEU A 9 -13.00 -49.52 -10.26
N ARG A 10 -14.19 -50.05 -9.95
CA ARG A 10 -15.39 -49.25 -9.70
C ARG A 10 -15.19 -48.30 -8.52
N GLN A 11 -14.64 -48.81 -7.41
CA GLN A 11 -14.35 -48.00 -6.22
C GLN A 11 -13.32 -46.90 -6.52
N ASN A 12 -12.31 -47.19 -7.34
CA ASN A 12 -11.33 -46.20 -7.77
C ASN A 12 -11.96 -45.10 -8.63
N GLU A 13 -12.86 -45.43 -9.55
CA GLU A 13 -13.59 -44.43 -10.34
C GLU A 13 -14.49 -43.56 -9.47
N GLU A 14 -15.17 -44.14 -8.48
CA GLU A 14 -15.99 -43.39 -7.53
C GLU A 14 -15.15 -42.46 -6.65
N LEU A 15 -13.97 -42.91 -6.21
CA LEU A 15 -13.02 -42.08 -5.47
C LEU A 15 -12.51 -40.91 -6.32
N ILE A 16 -12.20 -41.14 -7.60
CA ILE A 16 -11.77 -40.08 -8.52
C ILE A 16 -12.89 -39.05 -8.71
N ARG A 17 -14.14 -39.48 -8.89
CA ARG A 17 -15.30 -38.59 -8.96
C ARG A 17 -15.51 -37.81 -7.67
N ALA A 18 -15.36 -38.47 -6.52
CA ALA A 18 -15.50 -37.84 -5.21
C ALA A 18 -14.40 -36.79 -4.95
N LEU A 19 -13.19 -37.02 -5.45
CA LEU A 19 -12.08 -36.06 -5.37
C LEU A 19 -12.26 -34.88 -6.33
N GLN A 20 -12.81 -35.09 -7.53
CA GLN A 20 -13.12 -34.01 -8.47
C GLN A 20 -14.28 -33.13 -7.99
N ASN A 21 -15.26 -33.71 -7.28
CA ASN A 21 -16.40 -32.99 -6.69
C ASN A 21 -16.07 -32.34 -5.34
N ARG A 22 -14.91 -32.65 -4.73
CA ARG A 22 -14.38 -31.86 -3.61
C ARG A 22 -13.86 -30.56 -4.16
N ASP A 23 -14.79 -29.63 -4.37
CA ASP A 23 -14.52 -28.23 -4.57
C ASP A 23 -13.50 -27.75 -3.51
N HIS A 24 -12.37 -27.24 -3.97
CA HIS A 24 -11.28 -26.72 -3.14
C HIS A 24 -11.65 -25.41 -2.42
N SER A 25 -12.92 -25.05 -2.23
CA SER A 25 -13.32 -23.80 -1.57
C SER A 25 -14.51 -23.96 -0.63
N SER A 26 -14.47 -24.94 0.27
CA SER A 26 -15.06 -24.78 1.60
C SER A 26 -13.98 -24.52 2.66
N SER A 27 -12.95 -23.75 2.30
CA SER A 27 -12.33 -22.91 3.32
C SER A 27 -13.44 -21.96 3.73
N HIS A 28 -13.90 -22.07 4.98
CA HIS A 28 -14.72 -21.04 5.59
C HIS A 28 -13.95 -19.73 5.41
N LYS A 29 -14.26 -18.97 4.35
CA LYS A 29 -13.68 -17.65 4.14
C LYS A 29 -14.27 -16.85 5.27
N VAL A 30 -13.52 -16.74 6.36
CA VAL A 30 -13.78 -15.76 7.38
C VAL A 30 -13.87 -14.45 6.63
N THR A 31 -15.10 -13.97 6.43
CA THR A 31 -15.37 -12.74 5.72
C THR A 31 -15.06 -11.63 6.70
N VAL A 32 -13.76 -11.44 6.96
CA VAL A 32 -13.27 -10.33 7.73
C VAL A 32 -13.56 -9.11 6.87
N GLN A 33 -14.49 -8.26 7.32
CA GLN A 33 -14.77 -7.02 6.63
C GLN A 33 -13.61 -6.05 6.87
N PHE A 34 -13.00 -5.56 5.80
CA PHE A 34 -11.94 -4.56 5.92
C PHE A 34 -12.53 -3.19 6.26
N LYS A 35 -12.15 -2.61 7.41
CA LYS A 35 -12.59 -1.27 7.81
C LYS A 35 -12.03 -0.22 6.85
N LYS A 36 -12.89 0.70 6.40
CA LYS A 36 -12.51 1.85 5.57
C LYS A 36 -11.56 2.79 6.30
N PHE A 37 -10.81 3.58 5.54
CA PHE A 37 -9.91 4.59 6.09
C PHE A 37 -10.66 5.61 6.94
N ASP A 38 -10.15 5.84 8.16
CA ASP A 38 -10.65 6.85 9.09
C ASP A 38 -9.53 7.82 9.51
N LYS A 39 -9.63 9.08 9.08
CA LYS A 39 -8.62 10.11 9.37
C LYS A 39 -8.55 10.47 10.86
N GLU A 40 -9.62 10.25 11.64
CA GLU A 40 -9.64 10.62 13.06
C GLU A 40 -8.94 9.57 13.93
N ASN A 41 -8.94 8.31 13.49
CA ASN A 41 -8.47 7.17 14.27
C ASN A 41 -7.16 6.55 13.73
N GLU A 42 -6.81 6.75 12.46
CA GLU A 42 -5.58 6.23 11.87
C GLU A 42 -4.89 7.22 10.92
N ASN A 43 -3.56 7.18 10.88
CA ASN A 43 -2.79 7.88 9.85
C ASN A 43 -2.78 7.05 8.54
N PHE A 44 -2.44 7.70 7.42
CA PHE A 44 -2.49 7.04 6.12
C PHE A 44 -1.50 5.88 5.99
N ASP A 45 -0.31 5.97 6.62
CA ASP A 45 0.68 4.89 6.58
C ASP A 45 0.17 3.62 7.30
N SER A 46 -0.38 3.77 8.51
CA SER A 46 -0.96 2.66 9.28
C SER A 46 -2.15 2.00 8.56
N PHE A 47 -2.95 2.79 7.83
CA PHE A 47 -4.01 2.25 6.98
C PHE A 47 -3.45 1.37 5.85
N ILE A 48 -2.35 1.79 5.20
CA ILE A 48 -1.69 1.01 4.14
C ILE A 48 -1.12 -0.30 4.70
N GLU A 49 -0.51 -0.28 5.89
CA GLU A 49 -0.01 -1.49 6.55
C GLU A 49 -1.15 -2.48 6.83
N ARG A 50 -2.25 -2.01 7.42
CA ARG A 50 -3.44 -2.84 7.68
C ARG A 50 -4.04 -3.40 6.39
N PHE A 51 -4.06 -2.58 5.33
CA PHE A 51 -4.54 -3.01 4.01
C PHE A 51 -3.66 -4.10 3.41
N GLN A 52 -2.33 -3.98 3.51
CA GLN A 52 -1.41 -5.00 2.99
C GLN A 52 -1.57 -6.33 3.74
N THR A 53 -1.58 -6.29 5.08
CA THR A 53 -1.84 -7.48 5.90
C THR A 53 -3.15 -8.16 5.54
N TYR A 54 -4.20 -7.39 5.22
CA TYR A 54 -5.47 -7.96 4.78
C TYR A 54 -5.35 -8.68 3.43
N LEU A 55 -4.65 -8.09 2.46
CA LEU A 55 -4.43 -8.72 1.15
C LEU A 55 -3.67 -10.04 1.29
N ASP A 56 -2.65 -10.08 2.15
CA ASP A 56 -1.83 -11.26 2.42
C ASP A 56 -2.66 -12.37 3.07
N VAL A 57 -3.44 -12.05 4.10
CA VAL A 57 -4.33 -13.02 4.77
C VAL A 57 -5.40 -13.58 3.84
N GLN A 58 -5.92 -12.75 2.92
CA GLN A 58 -6.95 -13.17 1.98
C GLN A 58 -6.39 -13.87 0.72
N ASN A 59 -5.06 -13.95 0.55
CA ASN A 59 -4.40 -14.44 -0.66
C ASN A 59 -5.01 -13.83 -1.94
N MET A 60 -5.26 -12.51 -1.93
CA MET A 60 -5.98 -11.85 -3.02
C MET A 60 -5.11 -11.77 -4.29
N PRO A 61 -5.65 -12.05 -5.50
CA PRO A 61 -4.92 -11.84 -6.75
C PRO A 61 -4.53 -10.37 -6.94
N ILE A 62 -3.29 -10.12 -7.40
CA ILE A 62 -2.73 -8.77 -7.59
C ILE A 62 -3.62 -7.89 -8.50
N ALA A 63 -4.23 -8.50 -9.52
CA ALA A 63 -5.17 -7.83 -10.43
C ALA A 63 -6.37 -7.16 -9.71
N ASN A 64 -6.75 -7.67 -8.54
CA ASN A 64 -7.90 -7.15 -7.78
C ASN A 64 -7.50 -6.11 -6.74
N TRP A 65 -6.20 -5.93 -6.47
CA TRP A 65 -5.74 -5.08 -5.38
C TRP A 65 -6.10 -3.61 -5.57
N ALA A 66 -5.99 -3.09 -6.81
CA ALA A 66 -6.35 -1.71 -7.13
C ALA A 66 -7.86 -1.45 -6.92
N ASN A 67 -8.70 -2.37 -7.41
CA ASN A 67 -10.15 -2.27 -7.23
C ASN A 67 -10.57 -2.37 -5.75
N PHE A 68 -9.94 -3.28 -5.00
CA PHE A 68 -10.20 -3.40 -3.57
C PHE A 68 -9.72 -2.18 -2.79
N PHE A 69 -8.57 -1.61 -3.16
CA PHE A 69 -8.07 -0.37 -2.58
C PHE A 69 -9.05 0.78 -2.79
N VAL A 70 -9.52 0.98 -4.03
CA VAL A 70 -10.54 2.00 -4.33
C VAL A 70 -11.80 1.81 -3.49
N SER A 71 -12.22 0.55 -3.28
CA SER A 71 -13.41 0.21 -2.48
C SER A 71 -13.25 0.45 -0.97
N SER A 72 -12.01 0.37 -0.46
CA SER A 72 -11.70 0.58 0.95
C SER A 72 -11.54 2.06 1.33
N LEU A 73 -11.51 2.97 0.35
CA LEU A 73 -11.48 4.41 0.58
C LEU A 73 -12.84 4.94 1.04
N SER A 74 -12.80 6.02 1.83
CA SER A 74 -13.98 6.83 2.08
C SER A 74 -14.37 7.63 0.82
N ALA A 75 -15.65 8.00 0.71
CA ALA A 75 -16.14 8.75 -0.46
C ALA A 75 -15.35 10.05 -0.72
N LYS A 76 -14.88 10.71 0.36
CA LYS A 76 -14.05 11.91 0.28
C LYS A 76 -12.67 11.63 -0.33
N LEU A 77 -12.02 10.54 0.08
CA LEU A 77 -10.72 10.14 -0.49
C LEU A 77 -10.85 9.66 -1.93
N TYR A 78 -11.92 8.95 -2.28
CA TYR A 78 -12.16 8.55 -3.66
C TYR A 78 -12.33 9.76 -4.59
N LYS A 79 -13.11 10.78 -4.18
CA LYS A 79 -13.23 12.04 -4.93
C LYS A 79 -11.89 12.75 -5.09
N LEU A 80 -11.07 12.80 -4.04
CA LEU A 80 -9.73 13.37 -4.09
C LEU A 80 -8.86 12.59 -5.09
N LEU A 81 -8.81 11.26 -4.97
CA LEU A 81 -8.06 10.39 -5.87
C LEU A 81 -8.46 10.60 -7.34
N LYS A 82 -9.77 10.69 -7.62
CA LYS A 82 -10.29 10.97 -8.97
C LYS A 82 -9.84 12.34 -9.49
N SER A 83 -9.80 13.37 -8.64
CA SER A 83 -9.29 14.70 -9.00
C SER A 83 -7.79 14.68 -9.34
N LEU A 84 -7.00 13.88 -8.60
CA LEU A 84 -5.55 13.76 -8.78
C LEU A 84 -5.14 12.96 -10.02
N LEU A 85 -6.00 12.06 -10.49
CA LEU A 85 -5.72 11.15 -11.60
C LEU A 85 -6.38 11.59 -12.91
N ALA A 86 -7.17 12.67 -12.90
CA ALA A 86 -7.86 13.13 -14.11
C ALA A 86 -6.86 13.38 -15.26
N PRO A 87 -7.15 12.90 -16.49
CA PRO A 87 -8.41 12.31 -16.97
C PRO A 87 -8.57 10.78 -16.79
N ASP A 88 -7.58 10.08 -16.22
CA ASP A 88 -7.57 8.62 -16.10
C ASP A 88 -8.51 8.05 -15.02
N ILE A 89 -8.88 6.77 -15.16
CA ILE A 89 -9.72 6.04 -14.21
C ILE A 89 -8.84 5.41 -13.11
N PRO A 90 -9.14 5.61 -11.81
CA PRO A 90 -8.32 5.06 -10.72
C PRO A 90 -8.15 3.53 -10.74
N SER A 91 -9.15 2.80 -11.26
CA SER A 91 -9.11 1.34 -11.39
C SER A 91 -8.16 0.83 -12.48
N ASP A 92 -7.72 1.68 -13.40
CA ASP A 92 -6.80 1.32 -14.48
C ASP A 92 -5.32 1.42 -14.06
N HIS A 93 -5.07 1.89 -12.83
CA HIS A 93 -3.73 2.11 -12.33
C HIS A 93 -3.30 1.08 -11.29
N THR A 94 -2.00 0.80 -11.27
CA THR A 94 -1.39 -0.05 -10.25
C THR A 94 -1.61 0.52 -8.85
N LEU A 95 -1.77 -0.38 -7.87
CA LEU A 95 -1.93 -0.04 -6.46
C LEU A 95 -0.87 0.97 -5.97
N ASP A 96 0.39 0.81 -6.38
CA ASP A 96 1.48 1.73 -6.01
C ASP A 96 1.26 3.17 -6.46
N LYS A 97 0.75 3.37 -7.69
CA LYS A 97 0.46 4.70 -8.22
C LYS A 97 -0.65 5.38 -7.40
N LEU A 98 -1.67 4.61 -7.01
CA LEU A 98 -2.78 5.09 -6.18
C LEU A 98 -2.30 5.46 -4.77
N LYS A 99 -1.51 4.58 -4.13
CA LYS A 99 -0.89 4.82 -2.82
C LYS A 99 -0.04 6.10 -2.85
N TYR A 100 0.79 6.26 -3.86
CA TYR A 100 1.68 7.41 -4.02
C TYR A 100 0.91 8.73 -4.16
N ALA A 101 -0.13 8.76 -5.02
CA ALA A 101 -0.93 9.95 -5.25
C ALA A 101 -1.61 10.44 -3.96
N LEU A 102 -2.22 9.53 -3.19
CA LEU A 102 -2.84 9.88 -1.91
C LEU A 102 -1.81 10.27 -0.84
N ARG A 103 -0.68 9.54 -0.74
CA ARG A 103 0.36 9.85 0.25
C ARG A 103 0.90 11.26 0.09
N LYS A 104 1.15 11.72 -1.15
CA LYS A 104 1.62 13.08 -1.45
C LYS A 104 0.69 14.17 -0.91
N HIS A 105 -0.62 13.90 -0.85
CA HIS A 105 -1.63 14.86 -0.40
C HIS A 105 -2.00 14.73 1.09
N LEU A 106 -2.05 13.51 1.62
CA LEU A 106 -2.45 13.24 3.00
C LEU A 106 -1.30 13.35 4.00
N ALA A 107 -0.08 13.07 3.54
CA ALA A 107 1.14 13.18 4.31
C ALA A 107 2.21 13.85 3.43
N PRO A 108 2.03 15.15 3.10
CA PRO A 108 3.05 15.88 2.36
C PRO A 108 4.36 15.76 3.15
N LYS A 109 5.42 15.28 2.49
CA LYS A 109 6.75 15.21 3.10
C LYS A 109 7.04 16.57 3.74
N PRO A 110 7.42 16.63 5.03
CA PRO A 110 7.83 17.89 5.61
C PRO A 110 8.94 18.46 4.73
N MET A 111 8.64 19.61 4.11
CA MET A 111 9.61 20.34 3.32
C MET A 111 10.62 20.87 4.33
N ILE A 112 11.68 20.13 4.57
CA ILE A 112 12.85 20.66 5.24
C ILE A 112 13.36 21.72 4.27
N ILE A 113 12.90 22.97 4.43
CA ILE A 113 13.67 24.11 4.00
C ILE A 113 14.93 23.98 4.87
N PRO A 114 16.10 23.59 4.33
CA PRO A 114 17.31 23.72 5.12
C PRO A 114 17.40 25.21 5.41
N SER A 115 17.15 25.56 6.66
CA SER A 115 17.14 26.91 7.17
C SER A 115 18.30 27.67 6.51
N ARG A 116 17.98 28.72 5.75
CA ARG A 116 18.94 29.72 5.23
C ARG A 116 19.82 30.31 6.36
N HIS A 117 19.48 30.01 7.62
CA HIS A 117 20.25 30.19 8.85
C HIS A 117 21.64 29.52 8.88
N LYS A 118 21.97 28.56 7.98
CA LYS A 118 23.36 28.07 7.86
C LYS A 118 24.26 28.94 6.97
N PHE A 119 23.75 30.05 6.44
CA PHE A 119 24.48 30.94 5.53
C PHE A 119 24.76 32.35 6.08
N LEU A 120 24.72 32.53 7.41
CA LEU A 120 25.04 33.83 8.03
C LEU A 120 26.00 33.74 9.22
N ASN A 121 26.95 32.79 9.22
CA ASN A 121 28.01 32.73 10.23
C ASN A 121 29.37 32.31 9.66
N ARG A 122 29.71 32.82 8.48
CA ARG A 122 31.11 33.07 8.14
C ARG A 122 31.30 34.58 8.21
N LYS A 123 31.62 35.08 9.41
CA LYS A 123 32.38 36.33 9.48
C LYS A 123 33.70 36.05 8.77
N GLN A 124 33.79 36.60 7.58
CA GLN A 124 35.01 36.86 6.84
C GLN A 124 35.92 37.66 7.79
N ASN A 125 36.86 36.97 8.43
CA ASN A 125 37.99 37.64 9.09
C ASN A 125 39.00 37.98 7.98
N GLU A 126 38.66 38.98 7.19
CA GLU A 126 39.65 39.80 6.50
C GLU A 126 39.86 41.03 7.40
N ASP A 127 41.06 41.59 7.38
CA ASP A 127 41.52 42.74 8.18
C ASP A 127 42.18 42.40 9.52
N SER A 128 43.28 41.65 9.45
CA SER A 128 44.44 42.00 10.27
C SER A 128 45.54 42.53 9.36
N LEU A 129 45.28 43.72 8.80
CA LEU A 129 46.33 44.61 8.30
C LEU A 129 47.10 45.10 9.52
N LEU A 130 48.22 44.43 9.80
CA LEU A 130 49.25 44.94 10.70
C LEU A 130 49.88 46.17 10.06
N SER A 131 49.28 47.34 10.29
CA SER A 131 49.82 48.63 9.91
C SER A 131 49.42 49.67 10.95
N SER A 132 50.33 50.63 11.16
CA SER A 132 50.36 51.73 12.14
C SER A 132 50.83 51.30 13.55
N GLU A 133 52.11 51.39 13.88
CA GLU A 133 52.92 52.60 14.11
C GLU A 133 52.41 53.49 15.26
N LEU A 134 53.30 53.66 16.25
CA LEU A 134 53.54 54.85 17.08
C LEU A 134 52.35 55.49 17.81
N GLN A 135 52.42 55.56 19.15
CA GLN A 135 52.78 56.84 19.80
C GLN A 135 53.05 56.68 21.31
N GLN A 136 54.25 57.13 21.70
CA GLN A 136 54.68 57.76 22.96
C GLN A 136 54.42 57.08 24.31
#